data_AF-N9UA85-F1
#
_entry.id   AF-N9UA85-F1
#
_cell.length_a   1.000
_cell.length_b   1.000
_cell.length_c   1.000
_cell.angle_alpha   90.00
_cell.angle_beta   90.00
_cell.angle_gamma   90.00
#
_symmetry.space_group_name_H-M   'P 1'
#
loop_
_entity.id
_entity.type
_entity.pdbx_description
1 polymer ?
#
loop_
_entity_poly.entity_id
_entity_poly.type
_entity_poly.pdbx_seq_one_letter_code
_entity_poly.pdbx_strand_id
1 'polypeptide(L)'
;MKAKSAKYNYDKTKCLKIGWDEDGFIEPFPYTVKFVPKKLPKQIISLFEAFKNNINEKIEGIQYWNTSKIEDMSSVFENAKSFNQDISKWNTKNVKNMSGMFLGAKAFNQDISNWNISKVKDMSWMFGYTKAFNQDISNWNTSKVKDMEGMFKDAESFNRPLNNWNTSNVINMGLMFLGARRFNKSLSKWDVSNVINMSWMFSNAKSFNQDISSWDTSNIKDMEGMFAHAYNFNQDLSNWDVSNVTDMEGMFLNAKSMKKENKPKINEIKTKEFKWKRK
;
A
#
# COMPACT_ATOMS: atom_id res chain seq x y z
N MET A 1 9.25 -13.73 -26.74
CA MET A 1 9.74 -15.11 -26.45
C MET A 1 8.64 -16.10 -26.85
N LYS A 2 8.91 -17.39 -27.08
CA LYS A 2 7.78 -18.31 -27.38
C LYS A 2 6.95 -18.57 -26.11
N ALA A 3 5.68 -18.18 -26.13
CA ALA A 3 4.72 -18.43 -25.06
C ALA A 3 4.58 -19.93 -24.77
N LYS A 4 4.20 -20.26 -23.53
CA LYS A 4 3.88 -21.64 -23.10
C LYS A 4 2.66 -21.63 -22.22
N SER A 5 1.72 -22.54 -22.48
CA SER A 5 0.59 -22.76 -21.58
C SER A 5 0.98 -23.60 -20.37
N ALA A 6 0.39 -23.28 -19.23
CA ALA A 6 0.52 -24.06 -18.02
C ALA A 6 -0.15 -25.43 -18.17
N LYS A 7 0.34 -26.41 -17.40
CA LYS A 7 -0.29 -27.74 -17.29
C LYS A 7 -0.56 -28.05 -15.83
N TYR A 8 -1.69 -28.67 -15.56
CA TYR A 8 -2.16 -28.97 -14.21
C TYR A 8 -2.56 -30.45 -14.10
N ASN A 9 -2.64 -30.94 -12.87
CA ASN A 9 -3.39 -32.15 -12.57
C ASN A 9 -4.90 -31.91 -12.71
N TYR A 10 -5.70 -32.98 -12.65
CA TYR A 10 -7.14 -32.96 -12.92
C TYR A 10 -7.91 -31.93 -12.07
N ASP A 11 -7.66 -31.88 -10.76
CA ASP A 11 -8.34 -30.97 -9.82
C ASP A 11 -7.71 -29.57 -9.71
N LYS A 12 -6.68 -29.29 -10.51
CA LYS A 12 -5.91 -28.04 -10.53
C LYS A 12 -5.25 -27.65 -9.20
N THR A 13 -5.01 -28.59 -8.29
CA THR A 13 -4.26 -28.33 -7.05
C THR A 13 -2.74 -28.33 -7.25
N LYS A 14 -2.25 -28.87 -8.37
CA LYS A 14 -0.82 -28.96 -8.70
C LYS A 14 -0.56 -28.48 -10.12
N CYS A 15 0.25 -27.44 -10.24
CA CYS A 15 0.87 -27.04 -11.50
C CYS A 15 2.00 -28.03 -11.82
N LEU A 16 1.90 -28.69 -12.97
CA LEU A 16 2.90 -29.61 -13.51
C LEU A 16 3.92 -28.88 -14.40
N LYS A 17 3.51 -27.79 -15.05
CA LYS A 17 4.36 -26.94 -15.88
C LYS A 17 3.86 -25.50 -15.81
N ILE A 18 4.76 -24.58 -15.48
CA ILE A 18 4.46 -23.14 -15.43
C ILE A 18 4.29 -22.61 -16.85
N GLY A 19 3.22 -21.84 -17.06
CA GLY A 19 2.95 -21.11 -18.30
C GLY A 19 3.40 -19.65 -18.21
N TRP A 20 3.62 -19.03 -19.37
CA TRP A 20 3.94 -17.61 -19.51
C TRP A 20 3.67 -17.15 -20.95
N ASP A 21 3.46 -15.85 -21.13
CA ASP A 21 3.22 -15.23 -22.43
C ASP A 21 4.51 -14.82 -23.17
N GLU A 22 4.40 -14.07 -24.27
CA GLU A 22 5.56 -13.68 -25.07
C GLU A 22 6.44 -12.61 -24.41
N ASP A 23 5.85 -11.83 -23.50
CA ASP A 23 6.45 -10.72 -22.75
C ASP A 23 7.09 -11.17 -21.43
N GLY A 24 6.88 -12.43 -21.03
CA GLY A 24 7.46 -13.02 -19.83
C GLY A 24 6.61 -12.81 -18.58
N PHE A 25 5.31 -12.54 -18.74
CA PHE A 25 4.34 -12.60 -17.65
C PHE A 25 3.97 -14.05 -17.39
N ILE A 26 3.99 -14.45 -16.13
CA ILE A 26 3.53 -15.77 -15.73
C ILE A 26 2.03 -15.90 -16.01
N GLU A 27 1.61 -17.07 -16.48
CA GLU A 27 0.17 -17.39 -16.56
C GLU A 27 -0.38 -17.52 -15.13
N PRO A 28 -1.40 -16.74 -14.71
CA PRO A 28 -1.96 -16.82 -13.36
C PRO A 28 -2.41 -18.24 -13.01
N PHE A 29 -2.13 -18.66 -11.78
CA PHE A 29 -2.49 -19.98 -11.30
C PHE A 29 -3.96 -20.01 -10.84
N PRO A 30 -4.69 -21.11 -11.10
CA PRO A 30 -5.99 -21.34 -10.48
C PRO A 30 -5.90 -21.18 -8.95
N TYR A 31 -6.93 -20.60 -8.34
CA TYR A 31 -6.94 -20.29 -6.91
C TYR A 31 -6.76 -21.53 -6.00
N THR A 32 -6.96 -22.74 -6.52
CA THR A 32 -6.77 -24.01 -5.82
C THR A 32 -5.32 -24.52 -5.81
N VAL A 33 -4.42 -23.95 -6.63
CA VAL A 33 -3.04 -24.44 -6.75
C VAL A 33 -2.30 -24.33 -5.42
N LYS A 34 -1.85 -25.46 -4.92
CA LYS A 34 -1.04 -25.62 -3.70
C LYS A 34 0.40 -26.04 -3.99
N PHE A 35 0.66 -26.59 -5.18
CA PHE A 35 1.98 -27.07 -5.58
C PHE A 35 2.37 -26.50 -6.93
N VAL A 36 3.58 -25.95 -7.03
CA VAL A 36 4.18 -25.48 -8.29
C VAL A 36 5.56 -26.09 -8.51
N PRO A 37 6.05 -26.14 -9.76
CA PRO A 37 7.42 -26.55 -10.02
C PRO A 37 8.42 -25.67 -9.26
N LYS A 38 9.42 -26.29 -8.62
CA LYS A 38 10.44 -25.60 -7.80
C LYS A 38 11.33 -24.63 -8.58
N LYS A 39 11.36 -24.75 -9.91
CA LYS A 39 12.18 -23.92 -10.79
C LYS A 39 11.29 -22.96 -11.57
N LEU A 40 11.40 -21.67 -11.27
CA LEU A 40 10.80 -20.62 -12.08
C LEU A 40 11.52 -20.52 -13.44
N PRO A 41 10.79 -20.58 -14.57
CA PRO A 41 11.35 -20.35 -15.90
C PRO A 41 12.15 -19.04 -15.98
N LYS A 42 13.35 -19.08 -16.56
CA LYS A 42 14.28 -17.93 -16.63
C LYS A 42 13.80 -16.77 -17.49
N GLN A 43 12.76 -17.02 -18.30
CA GLN A 43 12.10 -16.06 -19.19
C GLN A 43 11.10 -15.18 -18.44
N ILE A 44 10.61 -15.63 -17.27
CA ILE A 44 9.60 -14.90 -16.52
C ILE A 44 10.26 -13.69 -15.85
N ILE A 45 9.67 -12.53 -16.09
CA ILE A 45 10.06 -11.24 -15.51
C ILE A 45 8.90 -10.60 -14.73
N SER A 46 7.67 -11.11 -14.86
CA SER A 46 6.52 -10.63 -14.09
C SER A 46 5.80 -11.79 -13.39
N LEU A 47 5.49 -11.58 -12.12
CA LEU A 47 4.63 -12.44 -11.31
C LEU A 47 3.22 -11.86 -11.19
N PHE A 48 2.83 -10.94 -12.07
CA PHE A 48 1.52 -10.29 -12.05
C PHE A 48 0.39 -11.30 -11.86
N GLU A 49 -0.39 -11.08 -10.79
CA GLU A 49 -1.55 -11.91 -10.41
C GLU A 49 -1.30 -13.42 -10.22
N ALA A 50 -0.04 -13.86 -10.10
CA ALA A 50 0.31 -15.28 -10.12
C ALA A 50 -0.56 -16.13 -9.18
N PHE A 51 -0.80 -15.67 -7.96
CA PHE A 51 -1.59 -16.36 -6.93
C PHE A 51 -2.78 -15.52 -6.44
N LYS A 52 -3.33 -14.67 -7.31
CA LYS A 52 -4.53 -13.91 -7.00
C LYS A 52 -5.69 -14.86 -6.61
N ASN A 53 -6.39 -14.51 -5.54
CA ASN A 53 -7.46 -15.28 -4.89
C ASN A 53 -7.05 -16.66 -4.33
N ASN A 54 -5.75 -17.00 -4.25
CA ASN A 54 -5.34 -18.32 -3.80
C ASN A 54 -5.84 -18.63 -2.38
N ILE A 55 -6.41 -19.81 -2.19
CA ILE A 55 -7.08 -20.18 -0.93
C ILE A 55 -6.16 -20.83 0.10
N ASN A 56 -4.93 -21.18 -0.30
CA ASN A 56 -4.01 -21.93 0.52
C ASN A 56 -3.15 -21.01 1.41
N GLU A 57 -2.84 -21.48 2.62
CA GLU A 57 -1.87 -20.80 3.50
C GLU A 57 -0.45 -20.83 2.93
N LYS A 58 -0.12 -21.94 2.26
CA LYS A 58 1.19 -22.21 1.66
C LYS A 58 1.05 -22.79 0.27
N ILE A 59 1.93 -22.39 -0.62
CA ILE A 59 2.10 -22.89 -1.99
C ILE A 59 3.50 -23.50 -2.08
N GLU A 60 3.57 -24.82 -2.04
CA GLU A 60 4.83 -25.57 -2.09
C GLU A 60 5.49 -25.41 -3.46
N GLY A 61 6.76 -25.01 -3.47
CA GLY A 61 7.56 -24.78 -4.67
C GLY A 61 8.09 -23.36 -4.78
N ILE A 62 7.34 -22.36 -4.30
CA ILE A 62 7.69 -20.94 -4.45
C ILE A 62 8.90 -20.53 -3.61
N GLN A 63 9.19 -21.26 -2.53
CA GLN A 63 10.36 -21.02 -1.67
C GLN A 63 11.70 -21.32 -2.38
N TYR A 64 11.66 -22.03 -3.51
CA TYR A 64 12.83 -22.37 -4.32
C TYR A 64 12.98 -21.49 -5.56
N TRP A 65 12.02 -20.59 -5.83
CA TRP A 65 12.05 -19.75 -7.01
C TRP A 65 13.19 -18.73 -6.95
N ASN A 66 13.97 -18.65 -8.03
CA ASN A 66 14.89 -17.55 -8.23
C ASN A 66 14.14 -16.36 -8.83
N THR A 67 13.77 -15.40 -7.98
CA THR A 67 13.04 -14.19 -8.39
C THR A 67 13.95 -13.03 -8.81
N SER A 68 15.27 -13.23 -8.94
CA SER A 68 16.22 -12.13 -9.17
C SER A 68 16.02 -11.37 -10.49
N LYS A 69 15.21 -11.89 -11.41
CA LYS A 69 14.86 -11.26 -12.69
C LYS A 69 13.46 -10.62 -12.69
N ILE A 70 12.69 -10.80 -11.62
CA ILE A 70 11.34 -10.26 -11.55
C ILE A 70 11.40 -8.75 -11.42
N GLU A 71 10.66 -8.08 -12.29
CA GLU A 71 10.49 -6.63 -12.36
C GLU A 71 9.09 -6.20 -11.90
N ASP A 72 8.12 -7.11 -11.89
CA ASP A 72 6.73 -6.83 -11.52
C ASP A 72 6.19 -7.91 -10.57
N MET A 73 5.75 -7.47 -9.39
CA MET A 73 5.12 -8.28 -8.35
C MET A 73 3.73 -7.73 -8.00
N SER A 74 3.09 -7.00 -8.92
CA SER A 74 1.75 -6.48 -8.67
C SER A 74 0.72 -7.61 -8.55
N SER A 75 -0.18 -7.46 -7.57
CA SER A 75 -1.29 -8.39 -7.28
C SER A 75 -0.93 -9.88 -7.09
N VAL A 76 0.34 -10.23 -6.82
CA VAL A 76 0.79 -11.64 -6.70
C VAL A 76 -0.09 -12.46 -5.75
N PHE A 77 -0.43 -11.91 -4.59
CA PHE A 77 -1.26 -12.54 -3.55
C PHE A 77 -2.53 -11.75 -3.26
N GLU A 78 -3.00 -10.95 -4.23
CA GLU A 78 -4.25 -10.21 -4.08
C GLU A 78 -5.39 -11.18 -3.71
N ASN A 79 -6.14 -10.87 -2.66
CA ASN A 79 -7.24 -11.64 -2.09
C ASN A 79 -6.89 -13.08 -1.69
N ALA A 80 -5.60 -13.42 -1.55
CA ALA A 80 -5.15 -14.70 -1.00
C ALA A 80 -5.29 -14.71 0.53
N LYS A 81 -6.54 -14.73 1.01
CA LYS A 81 -6.92 -14.41 2.39
C LYS A 81 -6.18 -15.22 3.46
N SER A 82 -5.84 -16.47 3.16
CA SER A 82 -5.17 -17.40 4.08
C SER A 82 -3.65 -17.38 3.97
N PHE A 83 -3.08 -16.79 2.90
CA PHE A 83 -1.66 -16.88 2.59
C PHE A 83 -0.80 -16.24 3.68
N ASN A 84 0.14 -17.00 4.22
CA ASN A 84 1.08 -16.53 5.25
C ASN A 84 2.41 -17.30 5.21
N GLN A 85 2.84 -17.74 4.03
CA GLN A 85 4.08 -18.48 3.84
C GLN A 85 5.31 -17.56 3.82
N ASP A 86 6.40 -17.98 4.45
CA ASP A 86 7.69 -17.30 4.39
C ASP A 86 8.19 -17.18 2.93
N ILE A 87 8.41 -15.93 2.51
CA ILE A 87 8.94 -15.50 1.22
C ILE A 87 10.13 -14.54 1.39
N SER A 88 10.74 -14.51 2.58
CA SER A 88 11.90 -13.67 2.91
C SER A 88 13.08 -13.87 1.96
N LYS A 89 13.22 -15.08 1.38
CA LYS A 89 14.28 -15.44 0.43
C LYS A 89 14.06 -14.93 -1.00
N TRP A 90 12.90 -14.34 -1.31
CA TRP A 90 12.69 -13.74 -2.62
C TRP A 90 13.61 -12.53 -2.82
N ASN A 91 14.29 -12.50 -3.96
CA ASN A 91 15.11 -11.39 -4.38
C ASN A 91 14.25 -10.36 -5.11
N THR A 92 14.10 -9.17 -4.54
CA THR A 92 13.26 -8.07 -5.08
C THR A 92 14.05 -6.94 -5.73
N LYS A 93 15.39 -7.06 -5.86
CA LYS A 93 16.28 -5.95 -6.26
C LYS A 93 15.98 -5.31 -7.63
N ASN A 94 15.23 -6.01 -8.48
CA ASN A 94 14.85 -5.57 -9.81
C ASN A 94 13.38 -5.18 -9.93
N VAL A 95 12.59 -5.38 -8.88
CA VAL A 95 11.16 -5.09 -8.86
C VAL A 95 10.93 -3.58 -8.93
N LYS A 96 10.03 -3.18 -9.82
CA LYS A 96 9.62 -1.80 -10.09
C LYS A 96 8.17 -1.55 -9.67
N ASN A 97 7.34 -2.59 -9.65
CA ASN A 97 5.93 -2.52 -9.26
C ASN A 97 5.60 -3.57 -8.20
N MET A 98 5.01 -3.13 -7.08
CA MET A 98 4.49 -3.97 -6.00
C MET A 98 3.02 -3.66 -5.67
N SER A 99 2.32 -2.96 -6.58
CA SER A 99 0.95 -2.54 -6.33
C SER A 99 0.03 -3.73 -6.06
N GLY A 100 -0.79 -3.63 -5.03
CA GLY A 100 -1.73 -4.67 -4.63
C GLY A 100 -1.13 -6.03 -4.28
N MET A 101 0.20 -6.18 -4.10
CA MET A 101 0.86 -7.49 -3.94
C MET A 101 0.22 -8.37 -2.86
N PHE A 102 -0.22 -7.77 -1.73
CA PHE A 102 -0.93 -8.45 -0.64
C PHE A 102 -2.34 -7.89 -0.40
N LEU A 103 -2.91 -7.14 -1.35
CA LEU A 103 -4.23 -6.52 -1.21
C LEU A 103 -5.27 -7.57 -0.80
N GLY A 104 -5.83 -7.50 0.41
CA GLY A 104 -6.83 -8.45 0.90
C GLY A 104 -6.26 -9.81 1.37
N ALA A 105 -4.94 -9.99 1.43
CA ALA A 105 -4.28 -11.17 2.02
C ALA A 105 -4.34 -11.10 3.56
N LYS A 106 -5.55 -11.23 4.11
CA LYS A 106 -5.88 -10.91 5.52
C LYS A 106 -4.93 -11.51 6.57
N ALA A 107 -4.42 -12.72 6.33
CA ALA A 107 -3.54 -13.45 7.25
C ALA A 107 -2.04 -13.14 7.11
N PHE A 108 -1.62 -12.45 6.04
CA PHE A 108 -0.20 -12.27 5.74
C PHE A 108 0.49 -11.38 6.79
N ASN A 109 1.54 -11.92 7.41
CA ASN A 109 2.36 -11.21 8.41
C ASN A 109 3.80 -11.76 8.47
N GLN A 110 4.37 -12.17 7.34
CA GLN A 110 5.73 -12.70 7.27
C GLN A 110 6.78 -11.60 7.16
N ASP A 111 7.97 -11.87 7.70
CA ASP A 111 9.09 -10.92 7.66
C ASP A 111 9.57 -10.70 6.21
N ILE A 112 9.52 -9.43 5.79
CA ILE A 112 9.97 -8.94 4.48
C ILE A 112 10.92 -7.74 4.63
N SER A 113 11.49 -7.56 5.83
CA SER A 113 12.41 -6.47 6.15
C SER A 113 13.68 -6.49 5.27
N ASN A 114 14.12 -7.68 4.86
CA ASN A 114 15.30 -7.90 4.02
C ASN A 114 15.09 -7.60 2.52
N TRP A 115 13.88 -7.25 2.08
CA TRP A 115 13.63 -6.96 0.68
C TRP A 115 14.29 -5.65 0.23
N ASN A 116 14.92 -5.69 -0.95
CA ASN A 116 15.43 -4.49 -1.61
C ASN A 116 14.34 -3.90 -2.51
N ILE A 117 13.78 -2.77 -2.09
CA ILE A 117 12.71 -2.05 -2.81
C ILE A 117 13.21 -0.77 -3.51
N SER A 118 14.53 -0.54 -3.59
CA SER A 118 15.14 0.72 -4.08
C SER A 118 14.86 1.07 -5.56
N LYS A 119 14.17 0.20 -6.30
CA LYS A 119 13.71 0.42 -7.69
C LYS A 119 12.20 0.52 -7.81
N VAL A 120 11.46 0.24 -6.75
CA VAL A 120 9.99 0.24 -6.75
C VAL A 120 9.49 1.67 -6.90
N LYS A 121 8.53 1.86 -7.81
CA LYS A 121 7.88 3.13 -8.10
C LYS A 121 6.43 3.17 -7.64
N ASP A 122 5.78 2.01 -7.57
CA ASP A 122 4.36 1.87 -7.22
C ASP A 122 4.20 0.85 -6.10
N MET A 123 3.65 1.32 -4.98
CA MET A 123 3.27 0.54 -3.79
C MET A 123 1.79 0.73 -3.45
N SER A 124 1.00 1.27 -4.37
CA SER A 124 -0.43 1.49 -4.18
C SER A 124 -1.10 0.18 -3.78
N TRP A 125 -1.93 0.22 -2.74
CA TRP A 125 -2.71 -0.90 -2.24
C TRP A 125 -1.91 -2.13 -1.77
N MET A 126 -0.58 -2.05 -1.66
CA MET A 126 0.28 -3.21 -1.41
C MET A 126 -0.15 -4.04 -0.17
N PHE A 127 -0.53 -3.37 0.93
CA PHE A 127 -1.07 -4.00 2.15
C PHE A 127 -2.52 -3.60 2.44
N GLY A 128 -3.25 -3.07 1.46
CA GLY A 128 -4.67 -2.75 1.60
C GLY A 128 -5.44 -3.97 2.09
N TYR A 129 -6.31 -3.82 3.08
CA TYR A 129 -7.09 -4.88 3.73
C TYR A 129 -6.26 -6.06 4.32
N THR A 130 -4.94 -5.90 4.48
CA THR A 130 -4.03 -6.92 5.05
C THR A 130 -4.04 -6.86 6.58
N LYS A 131 -5.16 -7.30 7.16
CA LYS A 131 -5.50 -7.05 8.58
C LYS A 131 -4.44 -7.47 9.59
N ALA A 132 -3.71 -8.56 9.34
CA ALA A 132 -2.72 -9.11 10.27
C ALA A 132 -1.33 -8.45 10.15
N PHE A 133 -1.04 -7.73 9.07
CA PHE A 133 0.31 -7.26 8.78
C PHE A 133 0.80 -6.24 9.81
N ASN A 134 1.94 -6.51 10.43
CA ASN A 134 2.57 -5.66 11.43
C ASN A 134 4.10 -5.91 11.53
N GLN A 135 4.74 -6.18 10.39
CA GLN A 135 6.19 -6.41 10.32
C GLN A 135 6.97 -5.11 10.12
N ASP A 136 8.24 -5.12 10.55
CA ASP A 136 9.12 -3.96 10.44
C ASP A 136 9.61 -3.79 8.99
N ILE A 137 9.26 -2.66 8.40
CA ILE A 137 9.64 -2.23 7.05
C ILE A 137 10.29 -0.84 7.08
N SER A 138 10.73 -0.38 8.26
CA SER A 138 11.31 0.94 8.46
C SER A 138 12.62 1.16 7.69
N ASN A 139 13.33 0.08 7.36
CA ASN A 139 14.61 0.09 6.64
C ASN A 139 14.47 0.13 5.10
N TRP A 140 13.26 0.11 4.57
CA TRP A 140 13.01 0.15 3.15
C TRP A 140 13.42 1.49 2.52
N ASN A 141 14.17 1.44 1.41
CA ASN A 141 14.51 2.63 0.64
C ASN A 141 13.37 3.00 -0.32
N THR A 142 12.49 3.91 0.12
CA THR A 142 11.31 4.37 -0.63
C THR A 142 11.58 5.53 -1.58
N SER A 143 12.84 5.94 -1.77
CA SER A 143 13.18 7.20 -2.47
C SER A 143 12.73 7.27 -3.94
N LYS A 144 12.26 6.18 -4.54
CA LYS A 144 11.74 6.14 -5.92
C LYS A 144 10.23 5.92 -6.01
N VAL A 145 9.56 5.69 -4.88
CA VAL A 145 8.12 5.46 -4.84
C VAL A 145 7.41 6.77 -5.18
N LYS A 146 6.44 6.67 -6.08
CA LYS A 146 5.58 7.78 -6.54
C LYS A 146 4.15 7.63 -6.06
N ASP A 147 3.68 6.39 -5.93
CA ASP A 147 2.30 6.08 -5.53
C ASP A 147 2.28 5.20 -4.27
N MET A 148 1.61 5.70 -3.23
CA MET A 148 1.36 5.00 -1.97
C MET A 148 -0.14 4.94 -1.64
N GLU A 149 -1.01 5.18 -2.64
CA GLU A 149 -2.46 5.21 -2.44
C GLU A 149 -2.95 3.91 -1.78
N GLY A 150 -3.69 4.02 -0.69
CA GLY A 150 -4.29 2.86 -0.03
C GLY A 150 -3.31 1.81 0.50
N MET A 151 -2.00 2.11 0.57
CA MET A 151 -0.96 1.13 0.90
C MET A 151 -1.26 0.37 2.21
N PHE A 152 -1.80 1.03 3.24
CA PHE A 152 -2.20 0.44 4.52
C PHE A 152 -3.69 0.62 4.83
N LYS A 153 -4.53 0.84 3.81
CA LYS A 153 -5.98 0.96 4.01
C LYS A 153 -6.51 -0.28 4.72
N ASP A 154 -7.21 -0.14 5.83
CA ASP A 154 -7.76 -1.22 6.65
C ASP A 154 -6.72 -2.28 7.08
N ALA A 155 -5.44 -1.93 7.14
CA ALA A 155 -4.39 -2.73 7.78
C ALA A 155 -4.48 -2.59 9.31
N GLU A 156 -5.55 -3.14 9.90
CA GLU A 156 -5.98 -2.86 11.28
C GLU A 156 -4.90 -3.11 12.35
N SER A 157 -3.98 -4.04 12.13
CA SER A 157 -2.91 -4.38 13.08
C SER A 157 -1.64 -3.54 12.95
N PHE A 158 -1.46 -2.83 11.82
CA PHE A 158 -0.20 -2.17 11.50
C PHE A 158 0.09 -1.00 12.44
N ASN A 159 1.25 -1.03 13.12
CA ASN A 159 1.71 0.02 14.02
C ASN A 159 3.24 0.07 14.13
N ARG A 160 3.94 0.07 12.99
CA ARG A 160 5.40 0.10 12.90
C ARG A 160 5.92 1.46 12.43
N PRO A 161 7.15 1.84 12.83
CA PRO A 161 7.71 3.14 12.46
C PRO A 161 7.94 3.23 10.94
N LEU A 162 7.59 4.38 10.37
CA LEU A 162 7.82 4.71 8.96
C LEU A 162 8.57 6.04 8.78
N ASN A 163 9.02 6.66 9.88
CA ASN A 163 9.59 8.00 9.89
C ASN A 163 10.94 8.10 9.13
N ASN A 164 11.57 6.98 8.78
CA ASN A 164 12.82 6.95 8.02
C ASN A 164 12.60 6.82 6.50
N TRP A 165 11.35 6.68 6.05
CA TRP A 165 11.04 6.63 4.64
C TRP A 165 11.28 7.98 3.98
N ASN A 166 11.87 7.93 2.78
CA ASN A 166 11.96 9.09 1.92
C ASN A 166 10.68 9.16 1.07
N THR A 167 9.86 10.18 1.32
CA THR A 167 8.60 10.43 0.61
C THR A 167 8.68 11.58 -0.40
N SER A 168 9.86 12.18 -0.62
CA SER A 168 10.02 13.39 -1.43
C SER A 168 9.62 13.22 -2.90
N ASN A 169 9.47 11.99 -3.39
CA ASN A 169 9.03 11.70 -4.76
C ASN A 169 7.58 11.21 -4.86
N VAL A 170 6.87 11.11 -3.72
CA VAL A 170 5.49 10.62 -3.67
C VAL A 170 4.55 11.72 -4.15
N ILE A 171 3.62 11.33 -5.01
CA ILE A 171 2.62 12.21 -5.61
C ILE A 171 1.22 11.91 -5.05
N ASN A 172 0.93 10.63 -4.76
CA ASN A 172 -0.38 10.17 -4.29
C ASN A 172 -0.26 9.42 -2.97
N MET A 173 -0.94 9.92 -1.94
CA MET A 173 -1.09 9.31 -0.60
C MET A 173 -2.56 9.15 -0.20
N GLY A 174 -3.50 9.25 -1.17
CA GLY A 174 -4.92 9.05 -0.91
C GLY A 174 -5.18 7.72 -0.23
N LEU A 175 -6.11 7.66 0.72
CA LEU A 175 -6.51 6.45 1.44
C LEU A 175 -5.39 5.71 2.21
N MET A 176 -4.15 6.23 2.28
CA MET A 176 -2.96 5.46 2.69
C MET A 176 -3.12 4.75 4.04
N PHE A 177 -3.74 5.39 5.03
CA PHE A 177 -4.01 4.85 6.36
C PHE A 177 -5.51 4.83 6.70
N LEU A 178 -6.40 4.91 5.70
CA LEU A 178 -7.85 4.85 5.89
C LEU A 178 -8.19 3.56 6.65
N GLY A 179 -8.76 3.65 7.85
CA GLY A 179 -9.12 2.49 8.66
C GLY A 179 -7.94 1.74 9.30
N ALA A 180 -6.71 2.26 9.25
CA ALA A 180 -5.56 1.71 9.99
C ALA A 180 -5.66 2.01 11.49
N ARG A 181 -6.63 1.37 12.16
CA ARG A 181 -7.13 1.74 13.50
C ARG A 181 -6.08 1.83 14.60
N ARG A 182 -5.00 1.04 14.52
CA ARG A 182 -3.92 1.00 15.54
C ARG A 182 -2.72 1.88 15.21
N PHE A 183 -2.61 2.41 14.00
CA PHE A 183 -1.44 3.17 13.58
C PHE A 183 -1.33 4.48 14.36
N ASN A 184 -0.21 4.67 15.05
CA ASN A 184 0.08 5.89 15.80
C ASN A 184 1.60 6.10 15.91
N LYS A 185 2.32 6.00 14.78
CA LYS A 185 3.78 6.24 14.72
C LYS A 185 4.07 7.55 14.00
N SER A 186 5.11 8.25 14.47
CA SER A 186 5.50 9.55 13.94
C SER A 186 5.81 9.47 12.44
N LEU A 187 5.36 10.50 11.72
CA LEU A 187 5.57 10.75 10.30
C LEU A 187 6.19 12.14 10.07
N SER A 188 6.74 12.76 11.11
CA SER A 188 7.16 14.17 11.09
C SER A 188 8.32 14.46 10.14
N LYS A 189 9.09 13.43 9.75
CA LYS A 189 10.21 13.54 8.79
C LYS A 189 9.78 13.33 7.33
N TRP A 190 8.52 13.03 7.07
CA TRP A 190 8.05 12.89 5.70
C TRP A 190 8.08 14.23 4.98
N ASP A 191 8.70 14.23 3.81
CA ASP A 191 8.59 15.32 2.84
C ASP A 191 7.35 15.04 1.98
N VAL A 192 6.34 15.88 2.15
CA VAL A 192 5.07 15.79 1.40
C VAL A 192 4.91 16.94 0.39
N SER A 193 5.97 17.71 0.15
CA SER A 193 5.93 18.90 -0.72
C SER A 193 5.55 18.59 -2.17
N ASN A 194 5.73 17.35 -2.64
CA ASN A 194 5.32 16.92 -3.99
C ASN A 194 3.97 16.19 -4.05
N VAL A 195 3.32 15.99 -2.89
CA VAL A 195 2.05 15.25 -2.83
C VAL A 195 0.91 16.14 -3.34
N ILE A 196 0.08 15.57 -4.20
CA ILE A 196 -1.08 16.23 -4.78
C ILE A 196 -2.38 15.75 -4.11
N ASN A 197 -2.46 14.47 -3.75
CA ASN A 197 -3.66 13.85 -3.20
C ASN A 197 -3.40 13.21 -1.82
N MET A 198 -4.17 13.65 -0.82
CA MET A 198 -4.25 13.07 0.53
C MET A 198 -5.71 12.77 0.95
N SER A 199 -6.63 12.65 0.00
CA SER A 199 -8.03 12.36 0.30
C SER A 199 -8.15 11.10 1.14
N TRP A 200 -8.93 11.20 2.21
CA TRP A 200 -9.24 10.13 3.14
C TRP A 200 -8.04 9.48 3.83
N MET A 201 -6.83 10.06 3.74
CA MET A 201 -5.57 9.42 4.14
C MET A 201 -5.59 8.85 5.57
N PHE A 202 -6.18 9.58 6.53
CA PHE A 202 -6.30 9.17 7.94
C PHE A 202 -7.76 8.96 8.38
N SER A 203 -8.69 8.86 7.44
CA SER A 203 -10.08 8.63 7.80
C SER A 203 -10.22 7.31 8.57
N ASN A 204 -11.01 7.28 9.64
CA ASN A 204 -11.13 6.14 10.55
C ASN A 204 -9.80 5.63 11.16
N ALA A 205 -8.68 6.35 11.07
CA ALA A 205 -7.42 6.03 11.76
C ALA A 205 -7.53 6.42 13.24
N LYS A 206 -8.37 5.70 13.98
CA LYS A 206 -8.87 6.09 15.32
C LYS A 206 -7.78 6.44 16.34
N SER A 207 -6.62 5.77 16.28
CA SER A 207 -5.52 5.98 17.23
C SER A 207 -4.52 7.07 16.82
N PHE A 208 -4.53 7.51 15.57
CA PHE A 208 -3.51 8.42 15.05
C PHE A 208 -3.63 9.81 15.69
N ASN A 209 -2.55 10.26 16.32
CA ASN A 209 -2.45 11.59 16.92
C ASN A 209 -0.98 12.05 16.99
N GLN A 210 -0.22 11.84 15.92
CA GLN A 210 1.20 12.21 15.84
C GLN A 210 1.37 13.54 15.13
N ASP A 211 2.34 14.33 15.59
CA ASP A 211 2.63 15.65 15.04
C ASP A 211 3.04 15.57 13.55
N ILE A 212 2.34 16.36 12.74
CA ILE A 212 2.50 16.56 11.30
C ILE A 212 2.41 18.05 10.95
N SER A 213 2.58 18.93 11.94
CA SER A 213 2.50 20.39 11.78
C SER A 213 3.58 20.94 10.85
N SER A 214 4.71 20.23 10.70
CA SER A 214 5.85 20.57 9.86
C SER A 214 5.71 20.20 8.37
N TRP A 215 4.61 19.57 7.97
CA TRP A 215 4.39 19.19 6.57
C TRP A 215 4.18 20.42 5.67
N ASP A 216 4.90 20.47 4.55
CA ASP A 216 4.63 21.45 3.48
C ASP A 216 3.44 20.98 2.65
N THR A 217 2.27 21.55 2.91
CA THR A 217 1.02 21.19 2.24
C THR A 217 0.70 22.05 1.02
N SER A 218 1.61 22.96 0.63
CA SER A 218 1.33 24.00 -0.37
C SER A 218 0.96 23.46 -1.75
N ASN A 219 1.37 22.24 -2.12
CA ASN A 219 1.06 21.63 -3.42
C ASN A 219 -0.17 20.69 -3.42
N ILE A 220 -0.77 20.44 -2.26
CA ILE A 220 -1.89 19.50 -2.14
C ILE A 220 -3.15 20.11 -2.75
N LYS A 221 -3.87 19.32 -3.55
CA LYS A 221 -5.13 19.69 -4.21
C LYS A 221 -6.34 19.04 -3.57
N ASP A 222 -6.20 17.83 -3.04
CA ASP A 222 -7.31 17.06 -2.47
C ASP A 222 -7.00 16.58 -1.05
N MET A 223 -7.83 17.02 -0.10
CA MET A 223 -7.86 16.61 1.31
C MET A 223 -9.28 16.18 1.74
N GLU A 224 -10.14 15.79 0.79
CA GLU A 224 -11.50 15.29 1.07
C GLU A 224 -11.43 14.24 2.17
N GLY A 225 -12.19 14.44 3.26
CA GLY A 225 -12.31 13.46 4.32
C GLY A 225 -11.02 13.03 5.02
N MET A 226 -9.89 13.76 4.86
CA MET A 226 -8.55 13.31 5.31
C MET A 226 -8.52 12.81 6.76
N PHE A 227 -9.22 13.45 7.69
CA PHE A 227 -9.34 13.07 9.10
C PHE A 227 -10.77 12.70 9.51
N ALA A 228 -11.65 12.36 8.56
CA ALA A 228 -13.02 11.96 8.88
C ALA A 228 -13.01 10.76 9.84
N HIS A 229 -13.72 10.85 10.97
CA HIS A 229 -13.75 9.82 12.01
C HIS A 229 -12.38 9.48 12.66
N ALA A 230 -11.35 10.33 12.52
CA ALA A 230 -10.09 10.21 13.26
C ALA A 230 -10.26 10.72 14.70
N TYR A 231 -10.85 9.90 15.57
CA TYR A 231 -11.37 10.35 16.87
C TYR A 231 -10.35 11.00 17.80
N ASN A 232 -9.10 10.52 17.81
CA ASN A 232 -8.06 11.00 18.73
C ASN A 232 -7.21 12.14 18.15
N PHE A 233 -7.35 12.45 16.86
CA PHE A 233 -6.48 13.41 16.19
C PHE A 233 -6.79 14.84 16.64
N ASN A 234 -5.76 15.54 17.16
CA ASN A 234 -5.85 16.93 17.62
C ASN A 234 -4.50 17.68 17.52
N GLN A 235 -3.70 17.42 16.50
CA GLN A 235 -2.45 18.14 16.29
C GLN A 235 -2.68 19.53 15.69
N ASP A 236 -1.75 20.46 15.92
CA ASP A 236 -1.84 21.82 15.41
C ASP A 236 -1.51 21.88 13.91
N LEU A 237 -2.52 22.13 13.09
CA LEU A 237 -2.41 22.29 11.65
C LEU A 237 -2.60 23.76 11.22
N SER A 238 -2.57 24.70 12.16
CA SER A 238 -2.85 26.13 11.88
C SER A 238 -1.85 26.80 10.94
N ASN A 239 -0.68 26.16 10.75
CA ASN A 239 0.38 26.60 9.83
C ASN A 239 0.34 25.93 8.45
N TRP A 240 -0.55 24.96 8.23
CA TRP A 240 -0.69 24.33 6.91
C TRP A 240 -1.16 25.34 5.86
N ASP A 241 -0.42 25.40 4.75
CA ASP A 241 -0.85 26.12 3.57
C ASP A 241 -1.86 25.28 2.79
N VAL A 242 -3.13 25.69 2.85
CA VAL A 242 -4.24 25.07 2.11
C VAL A 242 -4.70 25.92 0.93
N SER A 243 -3.88 26.85 0.46
CA SER A 243 -4.22 27.81 -0.61
C SER A 243 -4.44 27.14 -1.98
N ASN A 244 -3.83 25.98 -2.24
CA ASN A 244 -4.03 25.21 -3.48
C ASN A 244 -5.06 24.08 -3.39
N VAL A 245 -5.60 23.80 -2.20
CA VAL A 245 -6.58 22.71 -2.01
C VAL A 245 -7.92 23.05 -2.64
N THR A 246 -8.41 22.21 -3.56
CA THR A 246 -9.70 22.36 -4.24
C THR A 246 -10.82 21.55 -3.58
N ASP A 247 -10.48 20.48 -2.85
CA ASP A 247 -11.46 19.69 -2.09
C ASP A 247 -11.01 19.45 -0.64
N MET A 248 -11.85 19.85 0.32
CA MET A 248 -11.70 19.62 1.76
C MET A 248 -13.03 19.16 2.37
N GLU A 249 -13.95 18.67 1.54
CA GLU A 249 -15.27 18.22 1.99
C GLU A 249 -15.11 17.17 3.09
N GLY A 250 -15.79 17.37 4.22
CA GLY A 250 -15.75 16.43 5.33
C GLY A 250 -14.37 16.19 5.97
N MET A 251 -13.33 17.01 5.72
CA MET A 251 -11.95 16.78 6.22
C MET A 251 -11.90 16.40 7.71
N PHE A 252 -12.74 17.01 8.55
CA PHE A 252 -12.84 16.74 10.00
C PHE A 252 -14.23 16.19 10.42
N LEU A 253 -14.99 15.59 9.49
CA LEU A 253 -16.29 15.01 9.79
C LEU A 253 -16.16 13.98 10.92
N ASN A 254 -16.84 14.20 12.06
CA ASN A 254 -16.76 13.33 13.23
C ASN A 254 -15.34 13.14 13.83
N ALA A 255 -14.40 14.06 13.60
CA ALA A 255 -13.09 14.10 14.28
C ALA A 255 -13.25 14.70 15.70
N LYS A 256 -13.67 13.87 16.66
CA LYS A 256 -14.15 14.32 17.98
C LYS A 256 -13.17 15.14 18.81
N SER A 257 -11.88 14.81 18.77
CA SER A 257 -10.86 15.52 19.55
C SER A 257 -10.35 16.80 18.89
N MET A 258 -10.65 17.02 17.61
CA MET A 258 -10.08 18.11 16.84
C MET A 258 -10.62 19.47 17.29
N LYS A 259 -9.75 20.27 17.91
CA LYS A 259 -10.05 21.64 18.36
C LYS A 259 -10.09 22.61 17.19
N LYS A 260 -10.79 23.74 17.35
CA LYS A 260 -10.99 24.72 16.26
C LYS A 260 -9.69 25.46 15.94
N GLU A 261 -8.95 25.85 16.98
CA GLU A 261 -7.67 26.56 16.92
C GLU A 261 -6.57 25.75 16.20
N ASN A 262 -6.67 24.41 16.24
CA ASN A 262 -5.72 23.50 15.62
C ASN A 262 -6.01 23.26 14.13
N LYS A 263 -7.13 23.76 13.57
CA LYS A 263 -7.48 23.53 12.16
C LYS A 263 -6.67 24.46 11.24
N PRO A 264 -6.41 24.06 9.98
CA PRO A 264 -5.81 24.96 8.99
C PRO A 264 -6.61 26.24 8.84
N LYS A 265 -5.92 27.36 8.62
CA LYS A 265 -6.56 28.63 8.32
C LYS A 265 -7.08 28.60 6.88
N ILE A 266 -8.37 28.87 6.70
CA ILE A 266 -9.02 28.91 5.38
C ILE A 266 -9.29 30.38 5.04
N ASN A 267 -8.80 30.84 3.89
CA ASN A 267 -9.09 32.20 3.40
C ASN A 267 -10.59 32.37 3.11
N GLU A 268 -11.13 33.58 3.34
CA GLU A 268 -12.58 33.85 3.25
C GLU A 268 -13.21 33.50 1.89
N ILE A 269 -12.45 33.60 0.81
CA ILE A 269 -12.89 33.24 -0.55
C ILE A 269 -13.25 31.75 -0.62
N LYS A 270 -12.41 30.87 -0.05
CA LYS A 270 -12.63 29.42 -0.05
C LYS A 270 -13.76 28.98 0.87
N THR A 271 -14.04 29.71 1.95
CA THR A 271 -15.21 29.40 2.79
C THR A 271 -16.54 29.52 2.05
N LYS A 272 -16.62 30.22 0.91
CA LYS A 272 -17.83 30.24 0.07
C LYS A 272 -17.94 29.01 -0.83
N GLU A 273 -16.82 28.50 -1.34
CA GLU A 273 -16.74 27.27 -2.17
C GLU A 273 -17.03 26.00 -1.34
N PHE A 274 -16.50 25.91 -0.12
CA PHE A 274 -16.72 24.75 0.77
C PHE A 274 -18.07 24.75 1.50
N LYS A 275 -18.90 25.81 1.36
CA LYS A 275 -20.19 25.93 2.07
C LYS A 275 -21.35 25.14 1.44
N TRP A 276 -21.14 24.40 0.35
CA TRP A 276 -22.23 23.73 -0.38
C TRP A 276 -21.90 22.28 -0.71
N LYS A 277 -21.93 21.41 0.30
CA LYS A 277 -22.30 19.99 0.22
C LYS A 277 -22.45 19.46 1.65
N ARG A 278 -23.53 19.87 2.30
CA ARG A 278 -24.11 19.10 3.40
C ARG A 278 -25.31 18.37 2.82
N LYS A 279 -25.16 17.06 2.61
CA LYS A 279 -26.28 16.12 2.62
C LYS A 279 -25.96 15.07 3.67
#